data_AF-A0A7S3AIC1-F1
#
_entry.id   AF-A0A7S3AIC1-F1
#
_cell.length_a   1.000
_cell.length_b   1.000
_cell.length_c   1.000
_cell.angle_alpha   90.00
_cell.angle_beta   90.00
_cell.angle_gamma   90.00
#
_symmetry.space_group_name_H-M   'P 1'
#
loop_
_entity.id
_entity.type
_entity.pdbx_description
1 polymer ?
#
loop_
_entity_poly.entity_id
_entity_poly.type
_entity_poly.pdbx_seq_one_letter_code
_entity_poly.pdbx_strand_id
1 'polypeptide(L)'
;LVPSSELAMQTLQLMRGLANRKLRITVATGGNKWQTQRERAADGLEVLIATFGRLRAHLQKGSVSLSEVRHIVIDEFDLVYRDARLLSVWTELRAQLPPSAAISLATSTLPDTVTKQVVADLPGARLIRSSRLHTTRPGVREALIDCSGVAAGDASEWDRDNRWGKRLEVLLAELD
;
A
#
# COMPACT_ATOMS: atom_id res chain seq x y z
N LEU A 1 4.93 -3.31 3.09
CA LEU A 1 5.59 -2.28 2.27
C LEU A 1 4.64 -1.11 2.13
N VAL A 2 5.16 0.09 2.33
CA VAL A 2 4.38 1.33 2.28
C VAL A 2 5.14 2.37 1.45
N PRO A 3 4.46 3.35 0.84
CA PRO A 3 5.13 4.31 -0.04
C PRO A 3 5.87 5.42 0.73
N SER A 4 5.46 5.76 1.96
CA SER A 4 6.02 6.87 2.74
C SER A 4 6.50 6.48 4.15
N SER A 5 7.33 7.33 4.76
CA SER A 5 7.83 7.09 6.12
C SER A 5 6.72 7.29 7.15
N GLU A 6 5.80 8.21 6.87
CA GLU A 6 4.64 8.56 7.68
C GLU A 6 3.70 7.35 7.79
N LEU A 7 3.35 6.72 6.65
CA LEU A 7 2.53 5.51 6.63
C LEU A 7 3.23 4.33 7.33
N ALA A 8 4.56 4.25 7.23
CA ALA A 8 5.32 3.22 7.94
C ALA A 8 5.18 3.37 9.46
N MET A 9 5.25 4.61 9.96
CA MET A 9 5.10 4.90 11.38
C MET A 9 3.66 4.66 11.86
N GLN A 10 2.65 5.02 11.07
CA GLN A 10 1.24 4.71 11.38
C GLN A 10 1.00 3.21 11.46
N THR A 11 1.50 2.45 10.47
CA THR A 11 1.42 0.99 10.45
C THR A 11 2.12 0.39 11.68
N LEU A 12 3.28 0.91 12.07
CA LEU A 12 4.01 0.46 13.26
C LEU A 12 3.20 0.67 14.54
N GLN A 13 2.55 1.82 14.69
CA GLN A 13 1.70 2.10 15.85
C GLN A 13 0.52 1.12 15.93
N LEU A 14 -0.14 0.89 14.79
CA LEU A 14 -1.26 -0.04 14.69
C LEU A 14 -0.83 -1.48 15.03
N MET A 15 0.27 -1.94 14.43
CA MET A 15 0.84 -3.27 14.68
C MET A 15 1.25 -3.48 16.13
N ARG A 16 1.81 -2.45 16.80
CA ARG A 16 2.13 -2.53 18.23
C ARG A 16 0.90 -2.62 19.12
N GLY A 17 -0.22 -2.04 18.71
CA GLY A 17 -1.50 -2.18 19.41
C GLY A 17 -2.11 -3.56 19.25
N LEU A 18 -1.88 -4.23 18.11
CA LEU A 18 -2.41 -5.56 17.80
C LEU A 18 -1.50 -6.70 18.29
N ALA A 19 -0.19 -6.46 18.36
CA ALA A 19 0.77 -7.49 18.69
C ALA A 19 0.71 -7.83 20.18
N ASN A 20 0.43 -9.11 20.48
CA ASN A 20 0.81 -9.68 21.76
C ASN A 20 2.33 -9.60 21.93
N ARG A 21 2.81 -9.44 23.18
CA ARG A 21 4.19 -9.10 23.61
C ARG A 21 5.40 -9.85 23.01
N LYS A 22 5.20 -10.77 22.05
CA LYS A 22 6.23 -11.65 21.49
C LYS A 22 6.69 -11.30 20.07
N LEU A 23 6.00 -10.40 19.33
CA LEU A 23 6.40 -10.08 17.95
C LEU A 23 7.53 -9.05 17.87
N ARG A 24 8.64 -9.39 17.23
CA ARG A 24 9.76 -8.52 16.87
C ARG A 24 9.44 -7.75 15.60
N ILE A 25 8.94 -6.53 15.79
CA ILE A 25 8.54 -5.62 14.71
C ILE A 25 9.60 -4.52 14.54
N THR A 26 10.15 -4.40 13.34
CA THR A 26 11.08 -3.32 12.97
C THR A 26 10.50 -2.46 11.87
N VAL A 27 10.82 -1.16 11.92
CA VAL A 27 10.50 -0.19 10.88
C VAL A 27 11.77 0.24 10.15
N ALA A 28 11.76 0.20 8.82
CA ALA A 28 12.87 0.61 7.99
C ALA A 28 12.47 1.73 7.01
N THR A 29 12.88 2.95 7.32
CA THR A 29 12.59 4.15 6.51
C THR A 29 13.82 5.05 6.38
N GLY A 30 13.77 6.00 5.43
CA GLY A 30 14.80 7.02 5.26
C GLY A 30 14.90 7.99 6.43
N GLY A 31 13.82 8.21 7.17
CA GLY A 31 13.80 9.09 8.36
C GLY A 31 14.46 8.50 9.61
N ASN A 32 14.73 7.19 9.63
CA ASN A 32 15.38 6.52 10.76
C ASN A 32 16.89 6.30 10.51
N LYS A 33 17.69 6.23 11.58
CA LYS A 33 19.13 5.92 11.49
C LYS A 33 19.35 4.53 10.87
N TRP A 34 20.28 4.43 9.92
CA TRP A 34 20.62 3.16 9.25
C TRP A 34 21.08 2.09 10.24
N GLN A 35 22.03 2.48 11.10
CA GLN A 35 22.67 1.57 12.04
C GLN A 35 21.64 0.89 12.97
N THR A 36 20.71 1.66 13.52
CA THR A 36 19.64 1.14 14.38
C THR A 36 18.71 0.16 13.66
N GLN A 37 18.39 0.42 12.38
CA GLN A 37 17.58 -0.50 11.57
C GLN A 37 18.34 -1.81 11.31
N ARG A 38 19.65 -1.71 11.03
CA ARG A 38 20.52 -2.87 10.79
C ARG A 38 20.68 -3.74 12.03
N GLU A 39 20.93 -3.14 13.19
CA GLU A 39 21.08 -3.85 14.46
C GLU A 39 19.78 -4.60 14.81
N ARG A 40 18.63 -3.93 14.72
CA ARG A 40 17.33 -4.59 14.95
C ARG A 40 17.01 -5.70 13.97
N ALA A 41 17.46 -5.59 12.72
CA ALA A 41 17.31 -6.66 11.74
C ALA A 41 18.21 -7.87 12.09
N ALA A 42 19.41 -7.63 12.61
CA ALA A 42 20.35 -8.66 13.01
C ALA A 42 19.88 -9.45 14.25
N ASP A 43 19.15 -8.81 15.17
CA ASP A 43 18.55 -9.45 16.36
C ASP A 43 17.39 -10.42 16.02
N GLY A 44 17.04 -10.53 14.73
CA GLY A 44 15.97 -11.38 14.23
C GLY A 44 14.65 -10.64 14.09
N LEU A 45 13.99 -10.85 12.97
CA LEU A 45 12.85 -10.06 12.52
C LEU A 45 11.66 -10.96 12.16
N GLU A 46 10.51 -10.68 12.75
CA GLU A 46 9.26 -11.38 12.39
C GLU A 46 8.37 -10.51 11.50
N VAL A 47 8.38 -9.19 11.71
CA VAL A 47 7.63 -8.24 10.89
C VAL A 47 8.50 -7.04 10.53
N LEU A 48 8.68 -6.80 9.23
CA LEU A 48 9.34 -5.62 8.70
C LEU A 48 8.34 -4.67 8.06
N ILE A 49 8.23 -3.46 8.61
CA ILE A 49 7.49 -2.36 7.98
C ILE A 49 8.51 -1.47 7.30
N ALA A 50 8.53 -1.42 5.97
CA ALA A 50 9.54 -0.66 5.25
C ALA A 50 8.96 0.17 4.11
N THR A 51 9.63 1.28 3.81
CA THR A 51 9.47 1.95 2.52
C THR A 51 10.24 1.21 1.44
N PHE A 52 9.73 1.21 0.22
CA PHE A 52 10.32 0.51 -0.93
C PHE A 52 11.82 0.77 -1.10
N GLY A 53 12.18 2.05 -1.21
CA GLY A 53 13.59 2.44 -1.41
C GLY A 53 14.49 2.01 -0.26
N ARG A 54 13.97 2.00 0.98
CA ARG A 54 14.76 1.60 2.15
C ARG A 54 14.93 0.09 2.24
N LEU A 55 13.89 -0.69 1.94
CA LEU A 55 14.00 -2.14 1.84
C LEU A 55 15.02 -2.54 0.77
N ARG A 56 14.94 -1.93 -0.43
CA ARG A 56 15.91 -2.17 -1.50
C ARG A 56 17.35 -1.92 -1.04
N ALA A 57 17.59 -0.82 -0.33
CA ALA A 57 18.92 -0.53 0.22
C ALA A 57 19.38 -1.59 1.25
N HIS A 58 18.48 -2.10 2.09
CA HIS A 58 18.78 -3.18 3.04
C HIS A 58 19.16 -4.49 2.35
N LEU A 59 18.47 -4.84 1.25
CA LEU A 59 18.75 -6.03 0.45
C LEU A 59 20.08 -5.90 -0.29
N GLN A 60 20.32 -4.76 -0.96
CA GLN A 60 21.58 -4.50 -1.68
C GLN A 60 22.81 -4.56 -0.76
N LYS A 61 22.66 -4.19 0.51
CA LYS A 61 23.72 -4.25 1.52
C LYS A 61 23.77 -5.56 2.31
N GLY A 62 22.92 -6.54 1.98
CA GLY A 62 22.88 -7.85 2.65
C GLY A 62 22.47 -7.81 4.13
N SER A 63 21.81 -6.74 4.58
CA SER A 63 21.39 -6.59 5.98
C SER A 63 20.03 -7.19 6.28
N VAL A 64 19.27 -7.53 5.24
CA VAL A 64 18.00 -8.28 5.29
C VAL A 64 18.00 -9.24 4.09
N SER A 65 17.29 -10.36 4.20
CA SER A 65 17.01 -11.29 3.11
C SER A 65 15.49 -11.48 2.97
N LEU A 66 15.01 -11.74 1.75
CA LEU A 66 13.62 -12.13 1.49
C LEU A 66 13.40 -13.65 1.44
N SER A 67 14.46 -14.47 1.58
CA SER A 67 14.42 -15.92 1.37
C SER A 67 13.42 -16.67 2.26
N GLU A 68 13.12 -16.16 3.45
CA GLU A 68 12.19 -16.76 4.42
C GLU A 68 10.84 -16.03 4.49
N VAL A 69 10.57 -15.08 3.58
CA VAL A 69 9.34 -14.31 3.58
C VAL A 69 8.18 -15.18 3.16
N ARG A 70 7.20 -15.33 4.06
CA ARG A 70 5.95 -16.05 3.79
C ARG A 70 4.82 -15.15 3.30
N HIS A 71 4.83 -13.89 3.72
CA HIS A 71 3.79 -12.92 3.39
C HIS A 71 4.41 -11.55 3.11
N ILE A 72 3.96 -10.93 2.03
CA ILE A 72 4.26 -9.52 1.75
C ILE A 72 2.97 -8.77 1.48
N VAL A 73 2.79 -7.67 2.20
CA VAL A 73 1.67 -6.75 2.03
C VAL A 73 2.21 -5.47 1.42
N ILE A 74 1.60 -4.99 0.35
CA ILE A 74 1.87 -3.67 -0.24
C ILE A 74 0.66 -2.80 0.02
N ASP A 75 0.87 -1.67 0.68
CA ASP A 75 -0.15 -0.67 0.90
C ASP A 75 -0.09 0.42 -0.18
N GLU A 76 -1.24 1.05 -0.46
CA GLU A 76 -1.43 2.04 -1.52
C GLU A 76 -0.84 1.62 -2.88
N PHE A 77 -1.18 0.41 -3.34
CA PHE A 77 -0.61 -0.14 -4.58
C PHE A 77 -0.90 0.73 -5.82
N ASP A 78 -1.98 1.51 -5.83
CA ASP A 78 -2.24 2.50 -6.90
C ASP A 78 -1.17 3.59 -6.96
N LEU A 79 -0.61 4.00 -5.83
CA LEU A 79 0.52 4.92 -5.80
C LEU A 79 1.80 4.25 -6.32
N VAL A 80 2.05 3.00 -5.93
CA VAL A 80 3.18 2.21 -6.43
C VAL A 80 3.11 2.06 -7.95
N TYR A 81 1.93 1.80 -8.50
CA TYR A 81 1.72 1.66 -9.94
C TYR A 81 1.96 2.98 -10.70
N ARG A 82 1.52 4.12 -10.16
CA ARG A 82 1.70 5.44 -10.81
C ARG A 82 3.14 5.96 -10.73
N ASP A 83 3.92 5.53 -9.75
CA ASP A 83 5.33 5.90 -9.61
C ASP A 83 6.24 4.81 -10.22
N ALA A 84 6.78 5.10 -11.42
CA ALA A 84 7.67 4.18 -12.13
C ALA A 84 8.90 3.74 -11.32
N ARG A 85 9.38 4.57 -10.37
CA ARG A 85 10.52 4.22 -9.50
C ARG A 85 10.11 3.23 -8.42
N LEU A 86 8.90 3.35 -7.88
CA LEU A 86 8.37 2.38 -6.92
C LEU A 86 8.02 1.07 -7.62
N LEU A 87 7.45 1.16 -8.82
CA LEU A 87 7.14 -0.01 -9.62
C LEU A 87 8.40 -0.81 -9.99
N SER A 88 9.49 -0.15 -10.39
CA SER A 88 10.75 -0.85 -10.67
C SER A 88 11.32 -1.54 -9.44
N VAL A 89 11.29 -0.88 -8.28
CA VAL A 89 11.68 -1.51 -7.01
C VAL A 89 10.78 -2.71 -6.71
N TRP A 90 9.47 -2.59 -6.90
CA TRP A 90 8.55 -3.71 -6.68
C TRP A 90 8.89 -4.92 -7.56
N THR A 91 9.15 -4.70 -8.85
CA THR A 91 9.56 -5.76 -9.78
C THR A 91 10.85 -6.45 -9.33
N GLU A 92 11.86 -5.69 -8.89
CA GLU A 92 13.11 -6.23 -8.35
C GLU A 92 12.90 -7.06 -7.06
N LEU A 93 12.08 -6.55 -6.14
CA LEU A 93 11.76 -7.23 -4.87
C LEU A 93 11.01 -8.53 -5.13
N ARG A 94 10.05 -8.50 -6.05
CA ARG A 94 9.22 -9.64 -6.41
C ARG A 94 10.05 -10.78 -6.99
N ALA A 95 11.04 -10.48 -7.83
CA ALA A 95 11.94 -11.49 -8.37
C ALA A 95 12.79 -12.22 -7.30
N GLN A 96 12.95 -11.62 -6.12
CA GLN A 96 13.68 -12.20 -4.99
C GLN A 96 12.78 -12.91 -3.97
N LEU A 97 11.45 -12.81 -4.11
CA LEU A 97 10.53 -13.48 -3.20
C LEU A 97 10.51 -15.00 -3.48
N PRO A 98 10.36 -15.82 -2.42
CA PRO A 98 10.08 -17.24 -2.59
C PRO A 98 8.78 -17.45 -3.40
N PRO A 99 8.71 -18.47 -4.27
CA PRO A 99 7.48 -18.78 -5.01
C PRO A 99 6.27 -19.06 -4.10
N SER A 100 6.51 -19.54 -2.88
CA SER A 100 5.50 -19.83 -1.86
C SER A 100 5.06 -18.60 -1.05
N ALA A 101 5.60 -17.41 -1.33
CA ALA A 101 5.24 -16.21 -0.60
C ALA A 101 3.87 -15.69 -1.06
N ALA A 102 2.93 -15.54 -0.12
CA ALA A 102 1.64 -14.93 -0.40
C ALA A 102 1.79 -13.40 -0.53
N ILE A 103 1.11 -12.82 -1.53
CA ILE A 103 1.22 -11.40 -1.88
C ILE A 103 -0.13 -10.72 -1.70
N SER A 104 -0.20 -9.71 -0.84
CA SER A 104 -1.41 -8.90 -0.65
C SER A 104 -1.17 -7.47 -1.12
N LEU A 105 -2.01 -6.94 -2.00
CA LEU A 105 -1.95 -5.56 -2.48
C LEU A 105 -3.17 -4.80 -1.94
N ALA A 106 -2.98 -4.02 -0.89
CA ALA A 106 -3.95 -3.04 -0.44
C ALA A 106 -3.84 -1.76 -1.27
N THR A 107 -4.96 -1.22 -1.72
CA THR A 107 -5.01 0.05 -2.42
C THR A 107 -6.26 0.81 -2.06
N SER A 108 -6.23 2.13 -2.19
CA SER A 108 -7.45 2.90 -2.15
C SER A 108 -8.23 2.65 -3.45
N THR A 109 -7.60 2.94 -4.57
CA THR A 109 -8.24 2.88 -5.88
C THR A 109 -7.73 1.71 -6.74
N LEU A 110 -8.62 1.07 -7.50
CA LEU A 110 -8.30 0.16 -8.59
C LEU A 110 -8.92 0.70 -9.87
N PRO A 111 -8.23 1.62 -10.57
CA PRO A 111 -8.46 1.85 -11.98
C PRO A 111 -8.37 0.55 -12.78
N ASP A 112 -9.05 0.47 -13.91
CA ASP A 112 -9.02 -0.72 -14.78
C ASP A 112 -7.61 -1.05 -15.25
N THR A 113 -6.76 -0.03 -15.44
CA THR A 113 -5.35 -0.19 -15.81
C THR A 113 -4.55 -0.92 -14.73
N VAL A 114 -4.73 -0.55 -13.46
CA VAL A 114 -4.11 -1.21 -12.30
C VAL A 114 -4.63 -2.63 -12.19
N THR A 115 -5.95 -2.84 -12.33
CA THR A 115 -6.57 -4.17 -12.25
C THR A 115 -5.99 -5.11 -13.32
N LYS A 116 -5.90 -4.65 -14.57
CA LYS A 116 -5.32 -5.43 -15.68
C LYS A 116 -3.87 -5.79 -15.42
N GLN A 117 -3.08 -4.84 -14.93
CA GLN A 117 -1.68 -5.09 -14.58
C GLN A 117 -1.57 -6.12 -13.47
N VAL A 118 -2.35 -5.99 -12.39
CA VAL A 118 -2.28 -6.92 -11.26
C VAL A 118 -2.66 -8.34 -11.67
N VAL A 119 -3.69 -8.51 -12.52
CA VAL A 119 -4.08 -9.83 -13.03
C VAL A 119 -3.00 -10.43 -13.93
N ALA A 120 -2.34 -9.62 -14.76
CA ALA A 120 -1.22 -10.07 -15.59
C ALA A 120 0.01 -10.42 -14.74
N ASP A 121 0.29 -9.61 -13.73
CA ASP A 121 1.42 -9.78 -12.85
C ASP A 121 1.22 -10.98 -11.93
N LEU A 122 0.04 -11.15 -11.33
CA LEU A 122 -0.26 -12.20 -10.35
C LEU A 122 -1.40 -13.10 -10.87
N PRO A 123 -1.09 -14.07 -11.76
CA PRO A 123 -2.06 -15.04 -12.22
C PRO A 123 -2.67 -15.79 -11.01
N GLY A 124 -4.00 -15.87 -10.95
CA GLY A 124 -4.71 -16.51 -9.82
C GLY A 124 -5.01 -15.59 -8.63
N ALA A 125 -4.59 -14.32 -8.68
CA ALA A 125 -4.93 -13.36 -7.62
C ALA A 125 -6.44 -13.23 -7.41
N ARG A 126 -6.88 -13.35 -6.15
CA ARG A 126 -8.28 -13.17 -5.79
C ARG A 126 -8.57 -11.71 -5.50
N LEU A 127 -9.39 -11.11 -6.35
CA LEU A 127 -9.83 -9.75 -6.17
C LEU A 127 -11.01 -9.69 -5.21
N ILE A 128 -10.80 -9.06 -4.05
CA ILE A 128 -11.84 -8.83 -3.05
C ILE A 128 -12.24 -7.36 -3.10
N ARG A 129 -13.54 -7.11 -3.25
CA ARG A 129 -14.12 -5.77 -3.23
C ARG A 129 -15.16 -5.66 -2.12
N SER A 130 -15.09 -4.61 -1.33
CA SER A 130 -16.17 -4.28 -0.40
C SER A 130 -17.37 -3.77 -1.20
N SER A 131 -18.55 -4.32 -0.92
CA SER A 131 -19.81 -4.00 -1.59
C SER A 131 -20.49 -2.74 -1.06
N ARG A 132 -19.97 -2.11 0.01
CA ARG A 132 -20.61 -0.94 0.62
C ARG A 132 -19.77 0.32 0.47
N LEU A 133 -20.35 1.29 -0.24
CA LEU A 133 -20.01 2.70 -0.15
C LEU A 133 -20.21 3.18 1.29
N HIS A 134 -19.45 4.20 1.69
CA HIS A 134 -19.91 5.11 2.72
C HIS A 134 -21.28 5.64 2.30
N THR A 135 -22.37 5.09 2.84
CA THR A 135 -23.65 5.77 2.78
C THR A 135 -23.47 7.02 3.63
N THR A 136 -23.65 8.19 3.02
CA THR A 136 -23.71 9.46 3.76
C THR A 136 -24.65 9.23 4.95
N ARG A 137 -24.19 9.50 6.18
CA ARG A 137 -25.06 9.33 7.36
C ARG A 137 -26.33 10.13 7.12
N PRO A 138 -27.53 9.60 7.43
CA PRO A 138 -28.76 10.38 7.34
C PRO A 138 -28.58 11.71 8.09
N GLY A 139 -28.71 12.83 7.37
CA GLY A 139 -28.52 14.18 7.93
C GLY A 139 -27.23 14.89 7.53
N VAL A 140 -26.28 14.22 6.87
CA VAL A 140 -25.11 14.90 6.28
C VAL A 140 -25.47 15.39 4.87
N ARG A 141 -25.48 16.71 4.66
CA ARG A 141 -25.60 17.34 3.34
C ARG A 141 -24.21 17.52 2.75
N GLU A 142 -23.96 16.87 1.63
CA GLU A 142 -22.76 17.11 0.82
C GLU A 142 -23.12 18.11 -0.28
N ALA A 143 -22.29 19.13 -0.46
CA ALA A 143 -22.39 20.10 -1.54
C ALA A 143 -21.02 20.24 -2.19
N LEU A 144 -20.96 20.17 -3.51
CA LEU A 144 -19.75 20.48 -4.27
C LEU A 144 -19.80 21.97 -4.64
N ILE A 145 -18.74 22.71 -4.37
CA ILE A 145 -18.63 24.12 -4.76
C ILE A 145 -17.57 24.22 -5.86
N ASP A 146 -18.00 24.70 -7.02
CA ASP A 146 -17.09 24.99 -8.12
C ASP A 146 -16.32 26.29 -7.81
N CYS A 147 -14.99 26.15 -7.67
CA CYS A 147 -14.08 27.27 -7.41
C CYS A 147 -13.34 27.71 -8.68
N SER A 148 -13.76 27.27 -9.87
CA SER A 148 -13.10 27.59 -11.15
C SER A 148 -13.27 29.04 -11.63
N GLY A 149 -13.96 29.89 -10.84
CA GLY A 149 -13.91 31.34 -11.03
C GLY A 149 -14.78 31.88 -12.17
N VAL A 150 -15.84 31.19 -12.56
CA VAL A 150 -16.86 31.76 -13.46
C VAL A 150 -17.84 32.59 -12.63
N ALA A 151 -17.98 33.87 -13.00
CA ALA A 151 -18.87 34.81 -12.35
C ALA A 151 -20.31 34.26 -12.25
N ALA A 152 -20.97 34.60 -11.13
CA ALA A 152 -22.34 34.23 -10.83
C ALA A 152 -23.30 34.56 -11.97
N GLY A 153 -23.75 33.53 -12.68
CA GLY A 153 -24.74 33.62 -13.74
C GLY A 153 -24.83 32.25 -14.41
N ASP A 154 -25.99 31.62 -14.32
CA ASP A 154 -26.36 30.34 -14.94
C ASP A 154 -25.80 29.09 -14.27
N ALA A 155 -26.49 28.69 -13.20
CA ALA A 155 -26.54 27.30 -12.76
C ALA A 155 -27.18 26.44 -13.86
N SER A 156 -26.37 26.04 -14.84
CA SER A 156 -26.71 24.96 -15.76
C SER A 156 -26.33 23.62 -15.14
N GLU A 157 -27.27 22.70 -15.25
CA GLU A 157 -27.36 21.36 -14.69
C GLU A 157 -26.04 20.58 -14.88
N TRP A 158 -25.31 20.36 -13.78
CA TRP A 158 -24.06 19.62 -13.81
C TRP A 158 -24.32 18.12 -13.67
N ASP A 159 -23.71 17.35 -14.58
CA ASP A 159 -23.89 15.93 -14.75
C ASP A 159 -23.48 15.13 -13.48
N ARG A 160 -24.38 14.28 -13.01
CA ARG A 160 -24.28 13.53 -11.75
C ARG A 160 -23.23 12.41 -11.77
N ASP A 161 -22.54 12.20 -12.89
CA ASP A 161 -21.70 11.03 -13.13
C ASP A 161 -20.21 11.17 -12.79
N ASN A 162 -19.75 12.33 -12.31
CA ASN A 162 -18.33 12.54 -11.98
C ASN A 162 -17.94 11.99 -10.59
N ARG A 163 -17.64 10.70 -10.60
CA ARG A 163 -17.17 9.86 -9.48
C ARG A 163 -15.72 10.14 -9.09
N TRP A 164 -15.50 10.89 -8.00
CA TRP A 164 -14.21 10.93 -7.29
C TRP A 164 -14.39 10.66 -5.79
N GLY A 165 -14.88 9.47 -5.46
CA GLY A 165 -14.77 8.89 -4.12
C GLY A 165 -13.53 8.02 -4.05
N LYS A 166 -12.54 8.40 -3.24
CA LYS A 166 -11.38 7.55 -2.96
C LYS A 166 -11.88 6.23 -2.37
N ARG A 167 -11.82 5.22 -3.22
CA ARG A 167 -12.18 3.83 -3.01
C ARG A 167 -11.19 3.25 -1.96
N LEU A 168 -11.48 2.12 -1.31
CA LEU A 168 -10.48 1.30 -0.61
C LEU A 168 -10.72 -0.16 -1.00
N GLU A 169 -9.77 -0.72 -1.74
CA GLU A 169 -9.78 -2.02 -2.39
C GLU A 169 -8.53 -2.82 -1.99
N VAL A 170 -8.73 -3.94 -1.30
CA VAL A 170 -7.63 -4.81 -0.89
C VAL A 170 -7.65 -6.08 -1.74
N LEU A 171 -6.61 -6.28 -2.53
CA LEU A 171 -6.34 -7.50 -3.28
C LEU A 171 -5.53 -8.46 -2.39
N LEU A 172 -5.98 -9.70 -2.28
CA LEU A 172 -5.26 -10.78 -1.60
C LEU A 172 -4.92 -11.84 -2.65
N ALA A 173 -3.65 -11.99 -3.00
CA ALA A 173 -3.16 -13.12 -3.80
C ALA A 173 -2.53 -14.15 -2.85
N GLU A 174 -3.29 -15.20 -2.56
CA GLU A 174 -2.72 -16.44 -2.04
C GLU A 174 -2.31 -17.28 -3.26
N LEU A 175 -1.08 -17.78 -3.26
CA LEU A 175 -0.61 -18.78 -4.22
C LEU A 175 -0.79 -20.14 -3.55
N ASP A 176 -1.51 -21.04 -4.22
CA ASP A 176 -1.73 -22.43 -3.81
C ASP A 176 -0.41 -23.24 -3.77
#